data_AF-A0A380FMC2-F1
#
_entry.id   AF-A0A380FMC2-F1
#
_cell.length_a   1.000
_cell.length_b   1.000
_cell.length_c   1.000
_cell.angle_alpha   90.00
_cell.angle_beta   90.00
_cell.angle_gamma   90.00
#
_symmetry.space_group_name_H-M   'P 1'
#
loop_
_entity.id
_entity.type
_entity.pdbx_description
1 polymer ?
#
loop_
_entity_poly.entity_id
_entity_poly.type
_entity_poly.pdbx_seq_one_letter_code
_entity_poly.pdbx_strand_id
1 'polypeptide(L)'
;MNILLKLGYQITDVDYVILSHLHNDHVSGLPHVAQAHHIMVSDEEWSAANNNNNYELGMCQNIPIDTFPLEHKGIGPTGKSYDLFNDGTVEFIHTPGHSPGHCVTRIKRHKEADQFLLLTSNVGYAKSSWQHGILPKYVDDKDATINSLNWVKVQATNPNCIDAIANHDPHIEPQIINL
;
A
#
# COMPACT_ATOMS: atom_id res chain seq x y z
N MET A 1 -5.79 11.04 19.08
CA MET A 1 -6.07 12.37 18.51
C MET A 1 -6.05 12.24 16.99
N ASN A 2 -7.14 12.58 16.30
CA ASN A 2 -7.31 12.35 14.85
C ASN A 2 -6.40 13.29 14.05
N ILE A 3 -5.48 12.73 13.24
CA ILE A 3 -4.51 13.48 12.42
C ILE A 3 -5.23 14.36 11.38
N LEU A 4 -6.34 13.88 10.80
CA LEU A 4 -7.12 14.63 9.81
C LEU A 4 -7.62 15.96 10.38
N LEU A 5 -8.15 15.94 11.61
CA LEU A 5 -8.64 17.15 12.29
C LEU A 5 -7.52 18.17 12.53
N LYS A 6 -6.29 17.71 12.83
CA LYS A 6 -5.14 18.61 12.96
C LYS A 6 -4.76 19.30 11.66
N LEU A 7 -5.03 18.66 10.53
CA LEU A 7 -4.82 19.17 9.18
C LEU A 7 -6.02 19.99 8.67
N GLY A 8 -7.10 20.10 9.46
CA GLY A 8 -8.30 20.85 9.10
C GLY A 8 -9.33 20.06 8.29
N TYR A 9 -9.19 18.74 8.20
CA TYR A 9 -10.11 17.85 7.47
C TYR A 9 -11.02 17.07 8.41
N GLN A 10 -12.29 16.93 8.02
CA GLN A 10 -13.24 15.98 8.58
C GLN A 10 -13.06 14.62 7.92
N ILE A 11 -13.54 13.56 8.57
CA ILE A 11 -13.49 12.22 7.97
C ILE A 11 -14.34 12.12 6.70
N THR A 12 -15.46 12.85 6.65
CA THR A 12 -16.34 12.94 5.49
C THR A 12 -15.69 13.67 4.30
N ASP A 13 -14.54 14.30 4.50
CA ASP A 13 -13.76 14.92 3.41
C ASP A 13 -12.85 13.88 2.72
N VAL A 14 -12.79 12.64 3.24
CA VAL A 14 -11.97 11.57 2.69
C VAL A 14 -12.79 10.72 1.72
N ASP A 15 -12.51 10.87 0.43
CA ASP A 15 -13.17 10.07 -0.61
C ASP A 15 -12.68 8.61 -0.60
N TYR A 16 -11.38 8.38 -0.41
CA TYR A 16 -10.78 7.05 -0.51
C TYR A 16 -9.84 6.74 0.65
N VAL A 17 -10.05 5.58 1.25
CA VAL A 17 -9.10 4.88 2.13
C VAL A 17 -8.74 3.58 1.44
N ILE A 18 -7.52 3.47 0.93
CA ILE A 18 -7.08 2.27 0.23
C ILE A 18 -6.08 1.52 1.09
N LEU A 19 -6.38 0.24 1.33
CA LEU A 19 -5.60 -0.64 2.18
C LEU A 19 -4.55 -1.37 1.34
N SER A 20 -3.28 -1.28 1.76
CA SER A 20 -2.21 -2.06 1.12
C SER A 20 -2.41 -3.57 1.28
N HIS A 21 -2.92 -3.99 2.45
CA HIS A 21 -3.27 -5.36 2.82
C HIS A 21 -4.09 -5.37 4.13
N LEU A 22 -4.50 -6.55 4.63
CA LEU A 22 -5.44 -6.66 5.76
C LEU A 22 -4.83 -7.16 7.10
N HIS A 23 -3.54 -6.96 7.34
CA HIS A 23 -2.98 -7.22 8.68
C HIS A 23 -3.41 -6.17 9.71
N ASN A 24 -3.39 -6.55 10.98
CA ASN A 24 -3.97 -5.82 12.10
C ASN A 24 -3.45 -4.37 12.25
N ASP A 25 -2.17 -4.14 12.03
CA ASP A 25 -1.53 -2.82 12.08
C ASP A 25 -1.93 -1.91 10.92
N HIS A 26 -2.54 -2.46 9.86
CA HIS A 26 -3.07 -1.70 8.72
C HIS A 26 -4.58 -1.51 8.75
N VAL A 27 -5.31 -2.31 9.55
CA VAL A 27 -6.79 -2.24 9.63
C VAL A 27 -7.34 -1.76 10.98
N SER A 28 -6.54 -1.78 12.05
CA SER A 28 -7.00 -1.38 13.40
C SER A 28 -7.51 0.06 13.49
N GLY A 29 -7.11 0.94 12.56
CA GLY A 29 -7.59 2.31 12.46
C GLY A 29 -8.92 2.48 11.72
N LEU A 30 -9.44 1.43 11.05
CA LEU A 30 -10.64 1.52 10.21
C LEU A 30 -11.88 2.08 10.92
N PRO A 31 -12.17 1.77 12.20
CA PRO A 31 -13.31 2.38 12.90
C PRO A 31 -13.27 3.91 12.95
N HIS A 32 -12.09 4.52 12.89
CA HIS A 32 -11.92 5.97 12.88
C HIS A 32 -12.16 6.60 11.51
N VAL A 33 -12.15 5.79 10.46
CA VAL A 33 -12.31 6.21 9.06
C VAL A 33 -13.52 5.58 8.38
N ALA A 34 -14.40 4.91 9.14
CA ALA A 34 -15.58 4.20 8.64
C ALA A 34 -16.61 5.08 7.91
N GLN A 35 -16.47 6.40 7.97
CA GLN A 35 -17.30 7.38 7.26
C GLN A 35 -16.69 7.90 5.96
N ALA A 36 -15.49 7.44 5.57
CA ALA A 36 -14.94 7.73 4.25
C ALA A 36 -15.87 7.17 3.16
N HIS A 37 -15.91 7.81 1.98
CA HIS A 37 -16.83 7.39 0.92
C HIS A 37 -16.52 5.98 0.40
N HIS A 38 -15.23 5.65 0.27
CA HIS A 38 -14.76 4.34 -0.15
C HIS A 38 -13.64 3.86 0.77
N ILE A 39 -13.77 2.63 1.26
CA ILE A 39 -12.68 1.89 1.92
C ILE A 39 -12.44 0.66 1.05
N MET A 40 -11.24 0.52 0.49
CA MET A 40 -11.01 -0.49 -0.54
C MET A 40 -9.74 -1.30 -0.33
N VAL A 41 -9.74 -2.54 -0.82
CA VAL A 41 -8.57 -3.42 -0.86
C VAL A 41 -8.58 -4.25 -2.16
N SER A 42 -7.47 -4.88 -2.53
CA SER A 42 -7.42 -5.72 -3.74
C SER A 42 -8.34 -6.95 -3.60
N ASP A 43 -8.92 -7.40 -4.71
CA ASP A 43 -9.69 -8.65 -4.77
C ASP A 43 -8.89 -9.84 -4.22
N GLU A 44 -7.60 -9.92 -4.56
CA GLU A 44 -6.68 -10.95 -4.09
C GLU A 44 -6.54 -10.96 -2.56
N GLU A 45 -6.39 -9.80 -1.93
CA GLU A 45 -6.24 -9.71 -0.48
C GLU A 45 -7.55 -10.00 0.23
N TRP A 46 -8.67 -9.48 -0.30
CA TRP A 46 -9.99 -9.76 0.23
C TRP A 46 -10.28 -11.27 0.21
N SER A 47 -9.99 -11.93 -0.91
CA SER A 47 -10.12 -13.38 -1.05
C SER A 47 -9.22 -14.12 -0.07
N ALA A 48 -7.96 -13.72 0.09
CA ALA A 48 -7.03 -14.33 1.04
C ALA A 48 -7.54 -14.24 2.48
N ALA A 49 -7.99 -13.05 2.90
CA ALA A 49 -8.45 -12.83 4.26
C ALA A 49 -9.72 -13.61 4.60
N ASN A 50 -10.63 -13.78 3.64
CA ASN A 50 -11.85 -14.57 3.84
C ASN A 50 -11.59 -16.08 3.91
N ASN A 51 -10.42 -16.56 3.44
CA ASN A 51 -10.08 -17.98 3.40
C ASN A 51 -8.96 -18.37 4.39
N ASN A 52 -8.46 -17.44 5.21
CA ASN A 52 -7.33 -17.68 6.10
C ASN A 52 -7.56 -17.07 7.49
N ASN A 53 -7.54 -17.91 8.52
CA ASN A 53 -7.77 -17.52 9.92
C ASN A 53 -6.62 -16.69 10.54
N ASN A 54 -5.49 -16.52 9.84
CA ASN A 54 -4.41 -15.64 10.28
C ASN A 54 -4.77 -14.15 10.12
N TYR A 55 -5.85 -13.84 9.40
CA TYR A 55 -6.39 -12.50 9.30
C TYR A 55 -7.35 -12.19 10.45
N GLU A 56 -7.19 -11.01 11.04
CA GLU A 56 -8.05 -10.53 12.12
C GLU A 56 -9.28 -9.78 11.56
N LEU A 57 -10.06 -10.41 10.69
CA LEU A 57 -11.22 -9.79 10.03
C LEU A 57 -12.28 -9.22 10.99
N GLY A 58 -12.28 -9.65 12.25
CA GLY A 58 -13.09 -9.03 13.31
C GLY A 58 -12.82 -7.53 13.49
N MET A 59 -11.61 -7.05 13.17
CA MET A 59 -11.27 -5.62 13.19
C MET A 59 -11.97 -4.82 12.09
N CYS A 60 -12.40 -5.48 11.02
CA CYS A 60 -13.12 -4.90 9.89
C CYS A 60 -14.64 -5.06 10.02
N GLN A 61 -15.12 -5.59 11.15
CA GLN A 61 -16.54 -5.92 11.32
C GLN A 61 -17.42 -4.67 11.20
N ASN A 62 -18.48 -4.77 10.40
CA ASN A 62 -19.43 -3.69 10.11
C ASN A 62 -18.83 -2.48 9.37
N ILE A 63 -17.64 -2.63 8.76
CA ILE A 63 -17.04 -1.61 7.91
C ILE A 63 -17.26 -2.05 6.45
N PRO A 64 -17.93 -1.23 5.62
CA PRO A 64 -18.12 -1.55 4.21
C PRO A 64 -16.77 -1.44 3.49
N ILE A 65 -16.15 -2.58 3.20
CA ILE A 65 -14.92 -2.66 2.42
C ILE A 65 -15.29 -3.08 1.00
N ASP A 66 -15.08 -2.18 0.06
CA ASP A 66 -15.13 -2.46 -1.37
C ASP A 66 -13.84 -3.17 -1.80
N THR A 67 -13.87 -3.78 -2.99
CA THR A 67 -12.68 -4.36 -3.59
C THR A 67 -12.37 -3.77 -4.96
N PHE A 68 -11.11 -3.84 -5.36
CA PHE A 68 -10.68 -3.44 -6.71
C PHE A 68 -9.92 -4.56 -7.42
N PRO A 69 -10.08 -4.70 -8.75
CA PRO A 69 -9.39 -5.71 -9.52
C PRO A 69 -7.97 -5.26 -9.85
N LEU A 70 -7.02 -6.20 -9.76
CA LEU A 70 -5.67 -6.02 -10.25
C LEU A 70 -5.56 -6.51 -11.71
N GLU A 71 -5.34 -5.57 -12.63
CA GLU A 71 -5.30 -5.85 -14.06
C GLU A 71 -3.86 -6.01 -14.58
N HIS A 72 -3.66 -6.85 -15.60
CA HIS A 72 -2.37 -6.99 -16.26
C HIS A 72 -2.03 -5.76 -17.11
N LYS A 73 -1.39 -4.76 -16.50
CA LYS A 73 -0.89 -3.53 -17.15
C LYS A 73 0.61 -3.56 -17.47
N GLY A 74 1.31 -4.63 -17.08
CA GLY A 74 2.77 -4.74 -17.24
C GLY A 74 3.56 -3.95 -16.18
N ILE A 75 2.93 -3.59 -15.07
CA ILE A 75 3.52 -2.80 -13.98
C ILE A 75 3.70 -3.70 -12.75
N GLY A 76 4.81 -3.57 -12.04
CA GLY A 76 5.08 -4.36 -10.84
C GLY A 76 5.75 -5.71 -11.10
N PRO A 77 6.13 -6.44 -10.03
CA PRO A 77 6.76 -7.75 -10.12
C PRO A 77 5.85 -8.83 -10.75
N THR A 78 4.52 -8.68 -10.66
CA THR A 78 3.54 -9.59 -11.26
C THR A 78 2.96 -9.08 -12.58
N GLY A 79 3.33 -7.86 -12.98
CA GLY A 79 2.73 -7.16 -14.11
C GLY A 79 1.29 -6.69 -13.87
N LYS A 80 0.77 -6.79 -12.64
CA LYS A 80 -0.59 -6.37 -12.28
C LYS A 80 -0.62 -5.08 -11.45
N SER A 81 -1.60 -4.22 -11.76
CA SER A 81 -1.85 -2.99 -11.00
C SER A 81 -3.30 -2.51 -11.14
N TYR A 82 -3.68 -1.57 -10.28
CA TYR A 82 -4.93 -0.83 -10.32
C TYR A 82 -4.62 0.67 -10.29
N ASP A 83 -5.24 1.44 -11.17
CA ASP A 83 -5.11 2.90 -11.24
C ASP A 83 -6.43 3.52 -10.76
N LEU A 84 -6.37 4.24 -9.63
CA LEU A 84 -7.56 4.73 -8.94
C LEU A 84 -8.34 5.74 -9.78
N PHE A 85 -7.63 6.61 -10.50
CA PHE A 85 -8.23 7.72 -11.25
C PHE A 85 -8.18 7.49 -12.77
N ASN A 86 -7.59 6.38 -13.23
CA ASN A 86 -7.34 6.08 -14.64
C ASN A 86 -6.50 7.14 -15.36
N ASP A 87 -5.64 7.84 -14.61
CA ASP A 87 -4.75 8.88 -15.12
C ASP A 87 -3.28 8.66 -14.74
N GLY A 88 -2.96 7.56 -14.05
CA GLY A 88 -1.62 7.18 -13.63
C GLY A 88 -1.07 7.96 -12.45
N THR A 89 -1.89 8.77 -11.76
CA THR A 89 -1.44 9.59 -10.62
C THR A 89 -1.38 8.81 -9.31
N VAL A 90 -2.28 7.85 -9.10
CA VAL A 90 -2.29 6.98 -7.91
C VAL A 90 -2.51 5.54 -8.36
N GLU A 91 -1.44 4.76 -8.31
CA GLU A 91 -1.45 3.37 -8.76
C GLU A 91 -1.11 2.42 -7.60
N PHE A 92 -1.94 1.39 -7.43
CA PHE A 92 -1.73 0.28 -6.53
C PHE A 92 -1.12 -0.87 -7.31
N ILE A 93 0.15 -1.17 -7.01
CA ILE A 93 0.96 -2.12 -7.76
C ILE A 93 1.09 -3.40 -6.95
N HIS A 94 0.71 -4.53 -7.56
CA HIS A 94 0.68 -5.81 -6.88
C HIS A 94 2.08 -6.29 -6.54
N THR A 95 2.34 -6.47 -5.26
CA THR A 95 3.65 -6.83 -4.67
C THR A 95 3.47 -7.93 -3.63
N PRO A 96 3.03 -9.13 -4.06
CA PRO A 96 2.72 -10.22 -3.16
C PRO A 96 3.97 -10.72 -2.44
N GLY A 97 3.74 -11.47 -1.37
CA GLY A 97 4.78 -12.16 -0.61
C GLY A 97 4.66 -11.95 0.88
N HIS A 98 4.45 -10.71 1.33
CA HIS A 98 4.07 -10.44 2.72
C HIS A 98 2.64 -10.92 2.99
N SER A 99 1.74 -10.65 2.05
CA SER A 99 0.41 -11.23 1.94
C SER A 99 0.07 -11.46 0.45
N PRO A 100 -0.95 -12.27 0.12
CA PRO A 100 -1.27 -12.60 -1.28
C PRO A 100 -1.68 -11.42 -2.16
N GLY A 101 -2.42 -10.45 -1.61
CA GLY A 101 -2.92 -9.29 -2.34
C GLY A 101 -2.22 -7.97 -2.00
N HIS A 102 -1.07 -8.03 -1.32
CA HIS A 102 -0.31 -6.85 -0.92
C HIS A 102 -0.02 -5.92 -2.10
N CYS A 103 -0.26 -4.61 -1.91
CA CYS A 103 0.03 -3.58 -2.89
C CYS A 103 0.94 -2.48 -2.32
N VAL A 104 1.88 -2.02 -3.14
CA VAL A 104 2.57 -0.73 -2.93
C VAL A 104 1.83 0.36 -3.68
N THR A 105 1.96 1.60 -3.21
CA THR A 105 1.33 2.76 -3.85
C THR A 105 2.37 3.62 -4.53
N ARG A 106 2.22 3.84 -5.84
CA ARG A 106 2.98 4.86 -6.58
C ARG A 106 2.12 6.11 -6.73
N ILE A 107 2.69 7.26 -6.38
CA ILE A 107 2.01 8.55 -6.42
C ILE A 107 2.79 9.51 -7.31
N LYS A 108 2.08 10.19 -8.22
CA LYS A 108 2.59 11.28 -9.04
C LYS A 108 1.76 12.54 -8.82
N ARG A 109 2.38 13.70 -9.00
CA ARG A 109 1.71 15.00 -8.88
C ARG A 109 0.58 15.20 -9.90
N HIS A 110 0.84 14.79 -11.13
CA HIS A 110 -0.09 14.83 -12.26
C HIS A 110 0.34 13.78 -13.30
N LYS A 111 -0.55 13.49 -14.25
CA LYS A 111 -0.39 12.42 -15.25
C LYS A 111 0.92 12.46 -16.03
N GLU A 112 1.37 13.66 -16.41
CA GLU A 112 2.58 13.89 -17.21
C GLU A 112 3.85 13.96 -16.35
N ALA A 113 3.76 13.85 -15.03
CA ALA A 113 4.93 13.89 -14.17
C ALA A 113 5.77 12.61 -14.35
N ASP A 114 7.07 12.82 -14.55
CA ASP A 114 8.04 11.72 -14.56
C ASP A 114 8.41 11.28 -13.14
N GLN A 115 8.43 12.23 -12.21
CA GLN A 115 8.77 12.00 -10.81
C GLN A 115 7.63 11.33 -10.05
N PHE A 116 7.99 10.46 -9.10
CA PHE A 116 7.02 9.74 -8.28
C PHE A 116 7.52 9.49 -6.85
N LEU A 117 6.57 9.30 -5.95
CA LEU A 117 6.79 8.76 -4.60
C LEU A 117 6.32 7.30 -4.57
N LEU A 118 7.04 6.44 -3.85
CA LEU A 118 6.66 5.05 -3.65
C LEU A 118 6.42 4.77 -2.15
N LEU A 119 5.18 4.45 -1.78
CA LEU A 119 4.83 3.97 -0.45
C LEU A 119 4.87 2.44 -0.47
N THR A 120 5.85 1.84 0.23
CA THR A 120 6.18 0.42 0.07
C THR A 120 5.42 -0.50 1.01
N SER A 121 4.70 0.07 1.99
CA SER A 121 4.03 -0.68 3.05
C SER A 121 4.94 -1.77 3.63
N ASN A 122 4.54 -3.05 3.57
CA ASN A 122 5.24 -4.16 4.20
C ASN A 122 6.03 -5.06 3.23
N VAL A 123 6.30 -4.62 1.99
CA VAL A 123 7.25 -5.34 1.11
C VAL A 123 8.60 -5.52 1.78
N GLY A 124 9.06 -4.48 2.48
CA GLY A 124 10.18 -4.47 3.40
C GLY A 124 9.94 -3.43 4.47
N TYR A 125 10.30 -3.72 5.72
CA TYR A 125 9.94 -2.87 6.86
C TYR A 125 10.69 -1.56 6.94
N ALA A 126 11.87 -1.47 6.31
CA ALA A 126 12.68 -0.25 6.33
C ALA A 126 13.44 -0.07 5.02
N LYS A 127 14.02 1.11 4.82
CA LYS A 127 14.89 1.37 3.66
C LYS A 127 16.05 0.37 3.55
N SER A 128 16.57 -0.06 4.70
CA SER A 128 17.58 -1.11 4.78
C SER A 128 17.12 -2.45 4.20
N SER A 129 15.81 -2.74 4.19
CA SER A 129 15.25 -3.97 3.62
C SER A 129 15.61 -4.12 2.15
N TRP A 130 15.25 -3.17 1.28
CA TRP A 130 15.59 -3.29 -0.15
C TRP A 130 17.04 -2.95 -0.46
N GLN A 131 17.71 -2.17 0.39
CA GLN A 131 19.15 -1.94 0.24
C GLN A 131 19.95 -3.22 0.41
N HIS A 132 19.64 -4.00 1.46
CA HIS A 132 20.44 -5.15 1.89
C HIS A 132 19.77 -6.52 1.63
N GLY A 133 18.55 -6.54 1.07
CA GLY A 133 17.80 -7.77 0.83
C GLY A 133 17.23 -8.41 2.09
N ILE A 134 16.87 -7.61 3.10
CA ILE A 134 16.30 -8.09 4.36
C ILE A 134 14.80 -8.28 4.19
N LEU A 135 14.34 -9.54 4.28
CA LEU A 135 12.92 -9.88 4.17
C LEU A 135 12.15 -9.47 5.44
N PRO A 136 10.85 -9.13 5.33
CA PRO A 136 10.00 -8.97 6.49
C PRO A 136 9.92 -10.27 7.31
N LYS A 137 9.52 -10.15 8.59
CA LYS A 137 9.36 -11.32 9.46
C LYS A 137 8.20 -12.21 8.99
N TYR A 138 7.10 -11.58 8.58
CA TYR A 138 5.93 -12.28 8.05
C TYR A 138 6.05 -12.39 6.53
N VAL A 139 6.11 -13.64 6.06
CA VAL A 139 6.31 -14.01 4.66
C VAL A 139 5.34 -15.16 4.35
N ASP A 140 4.33 -14.87 3.54
CA ASP A 140 3.37 -15.83 3.01
C ASP A 140 3.99 -16.65 1.85
N ASP A 141 4.64 -15.95 0.91
CA ASP A 141 5.40 -16.56 -0.19
C ASP A 141 6.79 -15.92 -0.28
N LYS A 142 7.82 -16.74 -0.10
CA LYS A 142 9.21 -16.30 -0.06
C LYS A 142 9.73 -15.81 -1.41
N ASP A 143 9.44 -16.52 -2.49
CA ASP A 143 9.94 -16.16 -3.81
C ASP A 143 9.23 -14.90 -4.31
N ALA A 144 7.92 -14.80 -4.07
CA ALA A 144 7.16 -13.57 -4.31
C ALA A 144 7.71 -12.39 -3.50
N THR A 145 8.02 -12.60 -2.21
CA THR A 145 8.60 -11.55 -1.35
C THR A 145 9.94 -11.06 -1.91
N ILE A 146 10.82 -11.97 -2.34
CA ILE A 146 12.12 -11.62 -2.93
C ILE A 146 11.92 -10.81 -4.22
N ASN A 147 10.99 -11.24 -5.10
CA ASN A 147 10.69 -10.54 -6.34
C ASN A 147 10.13 -9.13 -6.10
N SER A 148 9.18 -9.00 -5.16
CA SER A 148 8.60 -7.72 -4.75
C SER A 148 9.64 -6.79 -4.15
N LEU A 149 10.51 -7.29 -3.27
CA LEU A 149 11.58 -6.51 -2.64
C LEU A 149 12.61 -6.04 -3.67
N ASN A 150 13.00 -6.90 -4.61
CA ASN A 150 13.91 -6.54 -5.71
C ASN A 150 13.28 -5.50 -6.64
N TRP A 151 11.98 -5.61 -6.92
CA TRP A 151 11.28 -4.61 -7.71
C TRP A 151 11.27 -3.25 -7.00
N VAL A 152 10.96 -3.21 -5.69
CA VAL A 152 11.05 -1.99 -4.87
C VAL A 152 12.46 -1.41 -4.89
N LYS A 153 13.50 -2.26 -4.79
CA LYS A 153 14.90 -1.81 -4.87
C LYS A 153 15.18 -1.06 -6.18
N VAL A 154 14.72 -1.59 -7.31
CA VAL A 154 14.89 -0.97 -8.63
C VAL A 154 14.12 0.35 -8.72
N GLN A 155 12.89 0.41 -8.19
CA GLN A 155 12.14 1.66 -8.18
C GLN A 155 12.77 2.71 -7.27
N ALA A 156 13.25 2.32 -6.09
CA ALA A 156 13.86 3.21 -5.11
C ALA A 156 15.19 3.81 -5.59
N THR A 157 15.85 3.20 -6.58
CA THR A 157 17.07 3.74 -7.21
C THR A 157 16.83 4.42 -8.55
N ASN A 158 15.57 4.48 -9.00
CA ASN A 158 15.21 5.21 -10.21
C ASN A 158 15.46 6.72 -9.98
N PRO A 159 16.15 7.43 -10.90
CA PRO A 159 16.40 8.86 -10.76
C PRO A 159 15.13 9.73 -10.66
N ASN A 160 13.99 9.21 -11.09
CA ASN A 160 12.69 9.87 -10.97
C ASN A 160 11.96 9.54 -9.65
N CYS A 161 12.45 8.58 -8.86
CA CYS A 161 11.87 8.29 -7.56
C CYS A 161 12.33 9.37 -6.57
N ILE A 162 11.38 10.18 -6.08
CA ILE A 162 11.62 11.21 -5.08
C ILE A 162 12.01 10.55 -3.76
N ASP A 163 11.25 9.53 -3.34
CA ASP A 163 11.59 8.67 -2.21
C ASP A 163 10.83 7.33 -2.28
N ALA A 164 11.34 6.34 -1.55
CA ALA A 164 10.63 5.11 -1.24
C ALA A 164 10.50 4.98 0.28
N ILE A 165 9.26 4.98 0.78
CA ILE A 165 8.96 5.08 2.21
C ILE A 165 8.31 3.79 2.69
N ALA A 166 8.93 3.18 3.70
CA ALA A 166 8.39 2.02 4.40
C ALA A 166 7.63 2.43 5.66
N ASN A 167 6.61 1.64 6.01
CA ASN A 167 5.73 1.95 7.15
C ASN A 167 6.39 1.73 8.52
N HIS A 168 7.38 0.84 8.59
CA HIS A 168 7.99 0.38 9.85
C HIS A 168 9.45 0.82 10.01
N ASP A 169 9.88 1.84 9.25
CA ASP A 169 11.22 2.38 9.34
C ASP A 169 11.27 3.41 10.49
N PRO A 170 12.00 3.13 11.58
CA PRO A 170 12.03 4.02 12.75
C PRO A 170 12.75 5.35 12.47
N HIS A 171 13.39 5.50 11.31
CA HIS A 171 14.04 6.76 10.90
C HIS A 171 13.13 7.66 10.08
N ILE A 172 11.92 7.21 9.74
CA ILE A 172 10.93 8.04 9.04
C ILE A 172 10.21 8.91 10.05
N GLU A 173 10.43 10.21 9.93
CA GLU A 173 9.74 11.24 10.71
C GLU A 173 8.52 11.79 9.92
N PRO A 174 7.47 12.26 10.62
CA PRO A 174 6.36 12.96 9.97
C PRO A 174 6.85 14.13 9.13
N GLN A 175 6.49 14.14 7.84
CA GLN A 175 6.96 15.14 6.89
C GLN A 175 5.90 15.47 5.83
N ILE A 176 6.05 16.63 5.20
CA ILE A 176 5.29 17.03 4.02
C ILE A 176 6.18 16.82 2.80
N ILE A 177 5.71 16.00 1.86
CA ILE A 177 6.40 15.76 0.59
C ILE A 177 5.65 16.54 -0.49
N ASN A 178 6.37 17.46 -1.15
CA ASN A 178 5.83 18.20 -2.28
C ASN A 178 6.19 17.44 -3.55
N LEU A 179 5.17 16.90 -4.22
CA LEU A 179 5.28 16.30 -5.55
C LEU A 179 5.16 17.38 -6.62
#